data_AF-A0A3C0EP09-F1
#
_entry.id   AF-A0A3C0EP09-F1
#
_cell.length_a   1.000
_cell.length_b   1.000
_cell.length_c   1.000
_cell.angle_alpha   90.00
_cell.angle_beta   90.00
_cell.angle_gamma   90.00
#
_symmetry.space_group_name_H-M   'P 1'
#
loop_
_entity.id
_entity.type
_entity.pdbx_description
1 polymer ?
#
loop_
_entity_poly.entity_id
_entity_poly.type
_entity_poly.pdbx_seq_one_letter_code
_entity_poly.pdbx_strand_id
1 'polypeptide(L)'
;MIVRKQKSTIPHALSGFTLLELLLVVVILSAVAFMAMSTVGNNMSQVRYEDTRNRLNAIRTAILGPSSPELWAKGYISGYIADNGRLPGDINALVQMPTDYDSFQAVTPIYKEGQTGEITLPTSFQMIKGHRGSYLSGAIDDIFRDGWGTSGTADFATNHGWDVTATATTFQVNSFGMDGQPNQLTGDPYEEDVAMSPSIFAEDWQVDVSGASVRVINRTSVNINLGSAVSFTAALLVYQNDTTSSWQTVETLTTDVTSLDNGNGLDNASAAWGESQDFVVTFPTGSTNIPVGEHLLVLVAGNDPDLRNNGIGTSPNYVTTRVKFYPRGGVPDMVLEIR
;
A
#
# COMPACT_ATOMS: atom_id res chain seq x y z
N MET A 1 5.18 16.19 -110.91
CA MET A 1 5.47 15.48 -109.65
C MET A 1 5.47 16.53 -108.54
N ILE A 2 4.30 16.82 -107.93
CA ILE A 2 3.87 16.37 -106.58
C ILE A 2 5.00 16.67 -105.55
N VAL A 3 4.81 17.51 -104.53
CA VAL A 3 4.06 17.21 -103.29
C VAL A 3 3.58 18.51 -102.61
N ARG A 4 2.28 18.60 -102.30
CA ARG A 4 1.72 19.50 -101.28
C ARG A 4 2.06 18.94 -99.89
N LYS A 5 2.74 19.70 -99.03
CA LYS A 5 2.87 19.36 -97.60
C LYS A 5 1.60 19.80 -96.84
N GLN A 6 0.85 18.84 -96.32
CA GLN A 6 -0.26 19.08 -95.41
C GLN A 6 0.26 19.56 -94.05
N LYS A 7 -0.45 20.56 -93.50
CA LYS A 7 -0.28 21.15 -92.19
C LYS A 7 -0.92 20.23 -91.15
N SER A 8 -0.16 19.72 -90.19
CA SER A 8 -0.67 19.02 -89.00
C SER A 8 -0.45 19.92 -87.78
N THR A 9 -1.52 20.51 -87.28
CA THR A 9 -1.55 21.18 -85.97
C THR A 9 -2.39 20.31 -85.05
N ILE A 10 -1.75 19.67 -84.08
CA ILE A 10 -2.41 18.95 -82.99
C ILE A 10 -2.97 20.00 -82.03
N PRO A 11 -4.30 20.08 -81.81
CA PRO A 11 -4.83 20.95 -80.78
C PRO A 11 -4.58 20.32 -79.41
N HIS A 12 -3.71 20.92 -78.61
CA HIS A 12 -3.70 20.68 -77.17
C HIS A 12 -4.92 21.39 -76.59
N ALA A 13 -5.99 20.63 -76.33
CA ALA A 13 -7.10 21.10 -75.51
C ALA A 13 -6.59 21.28 -74.08
N LEU A 14 -6.14 22.48 -73.75
CA LEU A 14 -6.03 22.95 -72.37
C LEU A 14 -7.46 23.07 -71.83
N SER A 15 -7.99 21.97 -71.30
CA SER A 15 -9.22 21.98 -70.51
C SER A 15 -8.91 22.70 -69.21
N GLY A 16 -9.08 24.03 -69.21
CA GLY A 16 -9.01 24.83 -68.00
C GLY A 16 -10.10 24.35 -67.05
N PHE A 17 -9.70 24.00 -65.83
CA PHE A 17 -10.61 23.69 -64.73
C PHE A 17 -11.74 24.70 -64.70
N THR A 18 -12.98 24.22 -64.80
CA THR A 18 -14.13 25.12 -64.69
C THR A 18 -14.22 25.62 -63.25
N LEU A 19 -14.74 26.83 -63.06
CA LEU A 19 -14.92 27.41 -61.72
C LEU A 19 -15.76 26.49 -60.81
N LEU A 20 -16.70 25.76 -61.41
CA LEU A 20 -17.53 24.76 -60.74
C LEU A 20 -16.71 23.56 -60.24
N GLU A 21 -15.73 23.11 -61.02
CA GLU A 21 -14.86 21.99 -60.68
C GLU A 21 -13.89 22.35 -59.55
N LEU A 22 -13.36 23.57 -59.56
CA LEU A 22 -12.56 24.08 -58.44
C LEU A 22 -13.39 24.23 -57.17
N LEU A 23 -14.65 24.68 -57.28
CA LEU A 23 -15.58 24.77 -56.15
C LEU A 23 -15.91 23.38 -55.58
N LEU A 24 -16.20 22.40 -56.45
CA LEU A 24 -16.46 21.02 -56.06
C LEU A 24 -15.26 20.41 -55.30
N VAL A 25 -14.04 20.60 -55.82
CA VAL A 25 -12.82 20.10 -55.19
C VAL A 25 -12.63 20.70 -53.80
N VAL A 26 -12.82 22.02 -53.64
CA VAL A 26 -12.69 22.67 -52.32
C VAL A 26 -13.75 22.15 -51.34
N VAL A 27 -14.99 21.91 -51.79
CA VAL A 27 -16.03 21.32 -50.94
C VAL A 27 -15.65 19.91 -50.51
N ILE A 28 -15.18 19.06 -51.43
CA ILE A 28 -14.78 17.68 -51.12
C ILE A 28 -13.58 17.68 -50.16
N LEU A 29 -12.55 18.50 -50.41
CA LEU A 29 -11.38 18.59 -49.54
C LEU A 29 -11.75 19.10 -48.14
N SER A 30 -12.70 20.04 -48.04
CA SER A 30 -13.19 20.53 -46.75
C SER A 30 -13.95 19.44 -45.99
N ALA A 31 -14.81 18.67 -46.67
CA ALA A 31 -15.54 17.55 -46.07
C ALA A 31 -14.58 16.44 -45.59
N VAL A 32 -13.59 16.08 -46.40
CA VAL A 32 -12.57 15.08 -46.03
C VAL A 32 -11.72 15.56 -44.86
N ALA A 33 -11.29 16.83 -44.85
CA ALA A 33 -10.54 17.40 -43.74
C ALA A 33 -11.34 17.38 -42.42
N PHE A 34 -12.64 17.70 -42.49
CA PHE A 34 -13.53 17.64 -41.33
C PHE A 34 -13.71 16.21 -40.78
N MET A 35 -13.93 15.23 -41.68
CA MET A 35 -14.01 13.82 -41.29
C MET A 35 -12.69 13.31 -40.67
N ALA A 36 -11.55 13.66 -41.27
CA ALA A 36 -10.24 13.29 -40.74
C ALA A 36 -10.03 13.87 -39.33
N MET A 37 -10.36 15.15 -39.12
CA MET A 37 -10.20 15.82 -37.83
C MET A 37 -11.08 15.21 -36.73
N SER A 38 -12.33 14.84 -37.05
CA SER A 38 -13.24 14.17 -36.11
C SER A 38 -12.72 12.81 -35.64
N THR A 39 -12.12 12.01 -36.53
CA THR A 39 -11.57 10.70 -36.15
C THR A 39 -10.31 10.79 -35.28
N VAL A 40 -9.47 11.81 -35.48
CA VAL A 40 -8.26 12.03 -34.68
C VAL A 40 -8.60 12.46 -33.25
N GLY A 41 -9.63 13.28 -33.07
CA GLY A 41 -10.11 13.71 -31.74
C GLY A 41 -10.50 12.54 -30.85
N ASN A 42 -11.39 11.66 -31.34
CA ASN A 42 -11.90 10.53 -30.56
C ASN A 42 -10.80 9.53 -30.18
N ASN A 43 -9.84 9.28 -31.07
CA ASN A 43 -8.71 8.41 -30.78
C ASN A 43 -7.81 8.99 -29.67
N MET A 44 -7.66 10.30 -29.60
CA MET A 44 -6.87 10.95 -28.56
C MET A 44 -7.58 10.93 -27.19
N SER A 45 -8.89 11.16 -27.15
CA SER A 45 -9.68 11.06 -25.90
C SER A 45 -9.59 9.65 -25.30
N GLN A 46 -9.70 8.60 -26.12
CA GLN A 46 -9.53 7.23 -25.67
C GLN A 46 -8.13 6.95 -25.10
N VAL A 47 -7.06 7.41 -25.76
CA VAL A 47 -5.69 7.22 -25.26
C VAL A 47 -5.48 7.89 -23.90
N ARG A 48 -6.01 9.11 -23.71
CA ARG A 48 -5.93 9.83 -22.43
C ARG A 48 -6.72 9.16 -21.33
N TYR A 49 -7.89 8.62 -21.66
CA TYR A 49 -8.71 7.84 -20.74
C TYR A 49 -7.97 6.57 -20.29
N GLU A 50 -7.37 5.83 -21.21
CA GLU A 50 -6.59 4.64 -20.90
C GLU A 50 -5.35 4.97 -20.05
N ASP A 51 -4.63 6.05 -20.37
CA ASP A 51 -3.50 6.53 -19.56
C ASP A 51 -3.95 6.91 -18.14
N THR A 52 -5.07 7.63 -18.00
CA THR A 52 -5.66 8.00 -16.71
C THR A 52 -5.99 6.77 -15.87
N ARG A 53 -6.61 5.76 -16.46
CA ARG A 53 -6.91 4.49 -15.77
C ARG A 53 -5.65 3.74 -15.35
N ASN A 54 -4.62 3.72 -16.20
CA ASN A 54 -3.35 3.10 -15.87
C ASN A 54 -2.66 3.81 -14.69
N ARG A 55 -2.74 5.14 -14.64
CA ARG A 55 -2.20 5.95 -13.53
C ARG A 55 -2.97 5.78 -12.23
N LEU A 56 -4.31 5.70 -12.27
CA LEU A 56 -5.12 5.36 -11.10
C LEU A 56 -4.77 3.97 -10.54
N ASN A 57 -4.58 2.99 -11.42
CA ASN A 57 -4.11 1.66 -11.02
C ASN A 57 -2.70 1.72 -10.43
N ALA A 58 -1.79 2.52 -11.00
CA ALA A 58 -0.44 2.71 -10.46
C ALA A 58 -0.48 3.33 -9.06
N ILE A 59 -1.35 4.32 -8.81
CA ILE A 59 -1.58 4.89 -7.47
C ILE A 59 -2.05 3.81 -6.50
N ARG A 60 -3.07 3.04 -6.86
CA ARG A 60 -3.56 1.96 -5.99
C ARG A 60 -2.47 0.93 -5.67
N THR A 61 -1.72 0.50 -6.68
CA THR A 61 -0.63 -0.46 -6.51
C THR A 61 0.54 0.11 -5.71
N ALA A 62 0.86 1.40 -5.85
CA ALA A 62 1.87 2.07 -5.04
C ALA A 62 1.50 2.09 -3.54
N ILE A 63 0.21 2.30 -3.24
CA ILE A 63 -0.29 2.36 -1.87
C ILE A 63 -0.33 0.97 -1.22
N LEU A 64 -1.05 0.03 -1.83
CA LEU A 64 -1.30 -1.31 -1.26
C LEU A 64 -0.19 -2.32 -1.53
N GLY A 65 0.64 -2.06 -2.54
CA GLY A 65 1.58 -3.03 -3.08
C GLY A 65 0.97 -3.96 -4.12
N PRO A 66 1.76 -4.95 -4.59
CA PRO A 66 1.29 -5.92 -5.57
C PRO A 66 0.23 -6.85 -4.96
N SER A 67 -0.88 -7.02 -5.67
CA SER A 67 -2.01 -7.87 -5.27
C SER A 67 -1.87 -9.33 -5.71
N SER A 68 -0.64 -9.80 -5.99
CA SER A 68 -0.41 -11.17 -6.48
C SER A 68 -0.31 -12.16 -5.32
N PRO A 69 -1.22 -13.15 -5.23
CA PRO A 69 -1.16 -14.17 -4.18
C PRO A 69 0.15 -14.98 -4.21
N GLU A 70 0.78 -15.12 -5.39
CA GLU A 70 2.05 -15.82 -5.55
C GLU A 70 3.21 -15.07 -4.86
N LEU A 71 3.17 -13.73 -4.87
CA LEU A 71 4.16 -12.91 -4.18
C LEU A 71 3.96 -12.97 -2.67
N TRP A 72 2.71 -12.99 -2.22
CA TRP A 72 2.38 -13.15 -0.80
C TRP A 72 2.76 -14.53 -0.27
N ALA A 73 2.56 -15.59 -1.04
CA ALA A 73 3.02 -16.94 -0.68
C ALA A 73 4.55 -17.01 -0.53
N LYS A 74 5.29 -16.15 -1.24
CA LYS A 74 6.74 -15.99 -1.10
C LYS A 74 7.13 -14.99 0.01
N GLY A 75 6.16 -14.44 0.73
CA GLY A 75 6.36 -13.52 1.84
C GLY A 75 6.78 -12.11 1.43
N TYR A 76 6.59 -11.72 0.16
CA TYR A 76 6.86 -10.37 -0.32
C TYR A 76 5.68 -9.46 0.01
N ILE A 77 5.95 -8.44 0.82
CA ILE A 77 5.04 -7.34 1.12
C ILE A 77 5.79 -6.03 0.83
N SER A 78 5.17 -5.15 0.08
CA SER A 78 5.74 -3.85 -0.32
C SER A 78 4.62 -2.84 -0.54
N GLY A 79 4.96 -1.59 -0.78
CA GLY A 79 4.00 -0.51 -0.98
C GLY A 79 4.03 0.47 0.19
N TYR A 80 3.42 1.63 -0.01
CA TYR A 80 3.47 2.73 0.94
C TYR A 80 3.04 2.32 2.35
N ILE A 81 1.94 1.55 2.47
CA ILE A 81 1.41 1.15 3.77
C ILE A 81 2.33 0.13 4.46
N ALA A 82 2.90 -0.82 3.73
CA ALA A 82 3.78 -1.83 4.30
C ALA A 82 5.05 -1.23 4.94
N ASP A 83 5.56 -0.17 4.31
CA ASP A 83 6.78 0.49 4.74
C ASP A 83 6.52 1.58 5.80
N ASN A 84 5.39 2.30 5.70
CA ASN A 84 5.07 3.46 6.55
C ASN A 84 3.97 3.22 7.59
N GLY A 85 3.22 2.12 7.52
CA GLY A 85 2.18 1.75 8.49
C GLY A 85 0.89 2.60 8.45
N ARG A 86 0.72 3.45 7.44
CA ARG A 86 -0.42 4.37 7.30
C ARG A 86 -0.76 4.66 5.84
N LEU A 87 -1.96 5.17 5.59
CA LEU A 87 -2.32 5.73 4.29
C LEU A 87 -1.55 7.03 4.01
N PRO A 88 -1.25 7.33 2.73
CA PRO A 88 -0.74 8.64 2.35
C PRO A 88 -1.80 9.72 2.59
N GLY A 89 -1.36 10.93 2.91
CA GLY A 89 -2.28 12.08 3.04
C GLY A 89 -2.70 12.65 1.68
N ASP A 90 -1.85 12.52 0.67
CA ASP A 90 -1.99 13.10 -0.66
C ASP A 90 -1.18 12.28 -1.70
N ILE A 91 -1.28 12.63 -2.98
CA ILE A 91 -0.50 11.96 -4.04
C ILE A 91 0.99 12.31 -3.95
N ASN A 92 1.32 13.50 -3.47
CA ASN A 92 2.69 13.96 -3.37
C ASN A 92 3.53 13.09 -2.43
N ALA A 93 2.93 12.56 -1.36
CA ALA A 93 3.55 11.56 -0.49
C ALA A 93 3.93 10.26 -1.24
N LEU A 94 3.34 9.97 -2.40
CA LEU A 94 3.75 8.82 -3.23
C LEU A 94 4.86 9.18 -4.22
N VAL A 95 5.07 10.46 -4.52
CA VAL A 95 6.07 10.93 -5.48
C VAL A 95 7.36 11.28 -4.77
N GLN A 96 7.26 12.01 -3.66
CA GLN A 96 8.38 12.48 -2.86
C GLN A 96 8.15 12.23 -1.37
N MET A 97 9.24 12.12 -0.63
CA MET A 97 9.19 11.91 0.81
C MET A 97 8.68 13.18 1.52
N PRO A 98 7.62 13.08 2.34
CA PRO A 98 7.24 14.19 3.21
C PRO A 98 8.39 14.55 4.16
N THR A 99 8.51 15.83 4.55
CA THR A 99 9.61 16.33 5.40
C THR A 99 9.70 15.63 6.76
N ASP A 100 8.56 15.12 7.20
CA ASP A 100 8.31 14.63 8.55
C ASP A 100 8.45 13.11 8.64
N TYR A 101 8.90 12.47 7.56
CA TYR A 101 8.97 11.03 7.43
C TYR A 101 10.42 10.55 7.53
N ASP A 102 10.61 9.42 8.21
CA ASP A 102 11.87 8.70 8.15
C ASP A 102 12.07 8.11 6.76
N SER A 103 13.30 8.18 6.24
CA SER A 103 13.70 7.47 5.03
C SER A 103 13.74 5.96 5.25
N PHE A 104 13.56 5.19 4.19
CA PHE A 104 13.59 3.73 4.22
C PHE A 104 14.94 3.19 4.70
N GLN A 105 14.97 2.67 5.93
CA GLN A 105 16.18 2.22 6.61
C GLN A 105 15.89 1.16 7.67
N ALA A 106 16.94 0.63 8.29
CA ALA A 106 16.82 -0.25 9.44
C ALA A 106 16.41 0.56 10.68
N VAL A 107 15.18 0.37 11.15
CA VAL A 107 14.62 1.04 12.33
C VAL A 107 14.57 0.05 13.49
N THR A 108 15.03 0.49 14.65
CA THR A 108 14.99 -0.30 15.88
C THR A 108 13.60 -0.22 16.51
N PRO A 109 12.95 -1.36 16.82
CA PRO A 109 11.65 -1.38 17.46
C PRO A 109 11.68 -0.76 18.86
N ILE A 110 10.63 -0.01 19.19
CA ILE A 110 10.41 0.57 20.51
C ILE A 110 9.09 0.01 21.04
N TYR A 111 9.18 -0.63 22.20
CA TYR A 111 8.00 -1.00 22.98
C TYR A 111 7.63 0.16 23.90
N LYS A 112 6.34 0.45 23.98
CA LYS A 112 5.80 1.51 24.83
C LYS A 112 4.95 0.91 25.94
N GLU A 113 5.42 1.03 27.17
CA GLU A 113 4.71 0.62 28.37
C GLU A 113 3.76 1.77 28.78
N GLY A 114 2.48 1.63 28.43
CA GLY A 114 1.49 2.67 28.70
C GLY A 114 1.81 4.01 28.01
N GLN A 115 1.70 5.12 28.75
CA GLN A 115 1.81 6.49 28.21
C GLN A 115 3.18 7.15 28.42
N THR A 116 4.10 6.53 29.16
CA THR A 116 5.35 7.19 29.59
C THR A 116 6.61 6.31 29.55
N GLY A 117 6.49 4.98 29.52
CA GLY A 117 7.64 4.09 29.44
C GLY A 117 7.97 3.76 27.99
N GLU A 118 9.21 3.98 27.56
CA GLU A 118 9.70 3.53 26.24
C GLU A 118 10.95 2.68 26.43
N ILE A 119 10.93 1.49 25.82
CA ILE A 119 12.03 0.53 25.88
C ILE A 119 12.43 0.22 24.45
N THR A 120 13.65 0.62 24.08
CA THR A 120 14.23 0.32 22.76
C THR A 120 14.79 -1.09 22.76
N LEU A 121 14.35 -1.92 21.82
CA LEU A 121 14.86 -3.28 21.67
C LEU A 121 16.30 -3.28 21.10
N PRO A 122 17.07 -4.37 21.27
CA PRO A 122 18.39 -4.50 20.64
C PRO A 122 18.35 -4.39 19.11
N THR A 123 19.46 -3.95 18.51
CA THR A 123 19.58 -3.77 17.05
C THR A 123 19.42 -5.07 16.25
N SER A 124 19.58 -6.24 16.87
CA SER A 124 19.31 -7.55 16.25
C SER A 124 17.86 -7.72 15.80
N PHE A 125 16.94 -6.93 16.35
CA PHE A 125 15.51 -6.96 16.00
C PHE A 125 15.10 -5.86 15.02
N GLN A 126 16.06 -5.14 14.43
CA GLN A 126 15.78 -4.09 13.46
C GLN A 126 14.91 -4.57 12.30
N MET A 127 14.00 -3.68 11.89
CA MET A 127 13.10 -3.89 10.77
C MET A 127 13.39 -2.85 9.70
N ILE A 128 13.30 -3.22 8.44
CA ILE A 128 13.44 -2.25 7.35
C ILE A 128 12.08 -1.56 7.18
N LYS A 129 12.03 -0.25 7.47
CA LYS A 129 10.83 0.58 7.52
C LYS A 129 11.12 2.00 7.04
N GLY A 130 10.08 2.78 6.77
CA GLY A 130 10.18 4.18 6.36
C GLY A 130 9.90 4.41 4.87
N HIS A 131 10.07 5.64 4.42
CA HIS A 131 9.66 6.07 3.09
C HIS A 131 10.72 5.77 2.02
N ARG A 132 10.34 5.08 0.94
CA ARG A 132 11.30 4.66 -0.13
C ARG A 132 11.72 5.75 -1.11
N GLY A 133 11.19 6.97 -0.95
CA GLY A 133 11.25 8.00 -1.98
C GLY A 133 10.06 7.83 -2.92
N SER A 134 10.28 7.77 -4.23
CA SER A 134 9.15 7.67 -5.16
C SER A 134 8.57 6.26 -5.22
N TYR A 135 7.26 6.13 -4.93
CA TYR A 135 6.47 4.92 -5.13
C TYR A 135 5.80 4.89 -6.52
N LEU A 136 5.71 6.03 -7.21
CA LEU A 136 5.09 6.17 -8.53
C LEU A 136 6.16 6.32 -9.62
N SER A 137 6.32 5.28 -10.44
CA SER A 137 7.12 5.37 -11.64
C SER A 137 6.39 6.20 -12.71
N GLY A 138 7.07 7.19 -13.30
CA GLY A 138 6.52 8.00 -14.40
C GLY A 138 6.07 9.41 -14.01
N ALA A 139 6.36 9.86 -12.79
CA ALA A 139 6.36 11.28 -12.49
C ALA A 139 7.44 11.99 -13.34
N ILE A 140 7.08 13.10 -13.98
CA ILE A 140 8.00 13.94 -14.76
C ILE A 140 8.18 15.22 -13.96
N ASP A 141 9.43 15.57 -13.64
CA ASP A 141 9.75 16.71 -12.78
C ASP A 141 8.95 16.70 -11.46
N ASP A 142 8.85 15.52 -10.84
CA ASP A 142 8.07 15.25 -9.62
C ASP A 142 6.57 15.52 -9.73
N ILE A 143 6.04 15.59 -10.97
CA ILE A 143 4.62 15.80 -11.23
C ILE A 143 3.98 14.53 -11.77
N PHE A 144 2.90 14.06 -11.12
CA PHE A 144 2.15 12.87 -11.53
C PHE A 144 0.71 13.22 -11.90
N ARG A 145 0.49 13.72 -13.12
CA ARG A 145 -0.83 14.13 -13.64
C ARG A 145 -1.60 12.99 -14.31
N ASP A 146 -2.90 13.20 -14.51
CA ASP A 146 -3.74 12.36 -15.38
C ASP A 146 -3.40 12.53 -16.88
N GLY A 147 -4.05 11.74 -17.74
CA GLY A 147 -3.82 11.76 -19.18
C GLY A 147 -4.29 13.04 -19.87
N TRP A 148 -5.14 13.83 -19.21
CA TRP A 148 -5.65 15.10 -19.71
C TRP A 148 -4.71 16.27 -19.39
N GLY A 149 -3.78 16.07 -18.45
CA GLY A 149 -2.90 17.12 -17.96
C GLY A 149 -3.69 18.22 -17.25
N THR A 150 -4.84 17.86 -16.66
CA THR A 150 -5.76 18.83 -16.07
C THR A 150 -5.04 19.72 -15.07
N SER A 151 -5.47 20.98 -15.06
CA SER A 151 -4.96 21.99 -14.16
C SER A 151 -6.13 22.57 -13.36
N GLY A 152 -6.78 21.70 -12.59
CA GLY A 152 -7.86 22.09 -11.68
C GLY A 152 -7.38 23.08 -10.62
N THR A 153 -8.28 23.95 -10.15
CA THR A 153 -7.98 25.15 -9.35
C THR A 153 -7.60 24.93 -7.88
N ALA A 154 -7.57 23.69 -7.37
CA ALA A 154 -7.56 23.47 -5.92
C ALA A 154 -6.24 22.96 -5.30
N ASP A 155 -5.44 22.10 -5.94
CA ASP A 155 -4.24 21.58 -5.24
C ASP A 155 -3.15 20.96 -6.15
N PHE A 156 -2.43 21.85 -6.85
CA PHE A 156 -1.33 21.44 -7.73
C PHE A 156 -0.12 20.85 -7.00
N ALA A 157 0.17 21.38 -5.81
CA ALA A 157 1.41 21.07 -5.12
C ALA A 157 1.35 19.70 -4.42
N THR A 158 0.19 19.33 -3.86
CA THR A 158 0.06 18.09 -3.10
C THR A 158 -0.61 16.97 -3.89
N ASN A 159 -1.56 17.27 -4.76
CA ASN A 159 -2.37 16.24 -5.42
C ASN A 159 -2.20 16.18 -6.93
N HIS A 160 -1.28 16.96 -7.51
CA HIS A 160 -0.90 16.85 -8.93
C HIS A 160 -2.08 16.97 -9.92
N GLY A 161 -3.16 17.66 -9.52
CA GLY A 161 -4.38 17.81 -10.32
C GLY A 161 -5.44 16.72 -10.14
N TRP A 162 -5.19 15.71 -9.31
CA TRP A 162 -6.19 14.71 -8.93
C TRP A 162 -7.14 15.24 -7.84
N ASP A 163 -8.39 14.78 -7.86
CA ASP A 163 -9.33 14.92 -6.76
C ASP A 163 -9.10 13.81 -5.74
N VAL A 164 -8.62 14.16 -4.55
CA VAL A 164 -8.22 13.19 -3.53
C VAL A 164 -9.08 13.34 -2.29
N THR A 165 -9.74 12.25 -1.91
CA THR A 165 -10.41 12.12 -0.62
C THR A 165 -9.63 11.13 0.23
N ALA A 166 -8.82 11.66 1.16
CA ALA A 166 -8.05 10.88 2.12
C ALA A 166 -8.62 11.08 3.53
N THR A 167 -8.93 9.98 4.21
CA THR A 167 -9.31 9.94 5.62
C THR A 167 -8.42 8.94 6.35
N ALA A 168 -8.61 8.78 7.66
CA ALA A 168 -7.90 7.77 8.45
C ALA A 168 -8.14 6.33 7.97
N THR A 169 -9.22 6.06 7.22
CA THR A 169 -9.64 4.70 6.82
C THR A 169 -9.87 4.55 5.32
N THR A 170 -10.03 5.64 4.59
CA THR A 170 -10.38 5.61 3.16
C THR A 170 -9.40 6.46 2.36
N PHE A 171 -9.03 5.98 1.18
CA PHE A 171 -8.29 6.76 0.19
C PHE A 171 -8.93 6.59 -1.19
N GLN A 172 -9.39 7.70 -1.76
CA GLN A 172 -10.03 7.75 -3.08
C GLN A 172 -9.36 8.82 -3.93
N VAL A 173 -9.22 8.53 -5.22
CA VAL A 173 -8.62 9.42 -6.21
C VAL A 173 -9.51 9.45 -7.44
N ASN A 174 -9.83 10.63 -7.95
CA ASN A 174 -10.58 10.80 -9.19
C ASN A 174 -9.84 11.77 -10.13
N SER A 175 -9.97 11.54 -11.44
CA SER A 175 -9.61 12.52 -12.48
C SER A 175 -10.84 13.32 -12.87
N PHE A 176 -10.64 14.62 -13.12
CA PHE A 176 -11.65 15.56 -13.59
C PHE A 176 -11.92 15.51 -15.11
N GLY A 177 -11.45 14.46 -15.80
CA GLY A 177 -11.69 14.29 -17.22
C GLY A 177 -11.18 15.45 -18.08
N MET A 178 -11.89 15.74 -19.18
CA MET A 178 -11.50 16.78 -20.13
C MET A 178 -11.77 18.20 -19.64
N ASP A 179 -12.85 18.43 -18.91
CA ASP A 179 -13.26 19.78 -18.51
C ASP A 179 -12.51 20.33 -17.29
N GLY A 180 -11.82 19.44 -16.55
CA GLY A 180 -11.06 19.81 -15.36
C GLY A 180 -11.94 20.28 -14.20
N GLN A 181 -13.23 19.91 -14.21
CA GLN A 181 -14.21 20.22 -13.18
C GLN A 181 -14.76 18.95 -12.54
N PRO A 182 -15.17 18.99 -11.25
CA PRO A 182 -15.78 17.84 -10.62
C PRO A 182 -17.20 17.58 -11.12
N ASN A 183 -17.54 16.29 -11.24
CA ASN A 183 -18.86 15.74 -11.55
C ASN A 183 -19.35 16.04 -12.97
N GLN A 184 -18.47 15.96 -13.98
CA GLN A 184 -18.93 16.00 -15.36
C GLN A 184 -19.69 14.69 -15.70
N LEU A 185 -21.02 14.79 -15.84
CA LEU A 185 -21.93 13.64 -16.08
C LEU A 185 -22.47 13.58 -17.51
N THR A 186 -21.98 14.42 -18.42
CA THR A 186 -22.51 14.53 -19.77
C THR A 186 -21.39 14.74 -20.78
N GLY A 187 -21.18 13.77 -21.67
CA GLY A 187 -20.18 13.83 -22.73
C GLY A 187 -19.97 12.50 -23.44
N ASP A 188 -18.87 12.39 -24.18
CA ASP A 188 -18.32 11.10 -24.61
C ASP A 188 -17.76 10.38 -23.35
N PRO A 189 -18.02 9.07 -23.14
CA PRO A 189 -17.52 8.33 -21.98
C PRO A 189 -16.00 8.36 -21.79
N TYR A 190 -15.22 8.70 -22.83
CA TYR A 190 -13.78 8.89 -22.71
C TYR A 190 -13.37 10.25 -22.15
N GLU A 191 -14.28 11.22 -22.11
CA GLU A 191 -14.03 12.61 -21.67
C GLU A 191 -14.55 12.89 -20.25
N GLU A 192 -15.38 11.99 -19.71
CA GLU A 192 -15.97 12.06 -18.37
C GLU A 192 -14.94 11.83 -17.24
N ASP A 193 -15.33 12.17 -16.01
CA ASP A 193 -14.56 11.92 -14.80
C ASP A 193 -14.25 10.43 -14.61
N VAL A 194 -13.01 10.12 -14.21
CA VAL A 194 -12.57 8.74 -13.99
C VAL A 194 -12.22 8.56 -12.52
N ALA A 195 -13.01 7.73 -11.83
CA ALA A 195 -12.76 7.39 -10.44
C ALA A 195 -11.82 6.16 -10.31
N MET A 196 -10.94 6.19 -9.31
CA MET A 196 -10.23 4.99 -8.87
C MET A 196 -11.26 3.94 -8.45
N SER A 197 -11.17 2.74 -9.04
CA SER A 197 -12.08 1.65 -8.72
C SER A 197 -11.31 0.33 -8.60
N PRO A 198 -11.40 -0.37 -7.46
CA PRO A 198 -12.10 0.05 -6.24
C PRO A 198 -11.37 1.15 -5.46
N SER A 199 -12.10 1.89 -4.63
CA SER A 199 -11.53 2.74 -3.57
C SER A 199 -10.71 1.92 -2.58
N ILE A 200 -9.80 2.56 -1.85
CA ILE A 200 -9.07 1.90 -0.76
C ILE A 200 -9.84 2.13 0.54
N PHE A 201 -10.26 1.06 1.21
CA PHE A 201 -10.93 1.11 2.51
C PHE A 201 -10.09 0.43 3.59
N ALA A 202 -10.45 0.60 4.87
CA ALA A 202 -9.73 0.03 6.01
C ALA A 202 -9.48 -1.48 5.85
N GLU A 203 -10.47 -2.23 5.37
CA GLU A 203 -10.36 -3.68 5.12
C GLU A 203 -9.31 -4.08 4.06
N ASP A 204 -8.89 -3.15 3.19
CA ASP A 204 -7.86 -3.40 2.19
C ASP A 204 -6.45 -3.40 2.80
N TRP A 205 -6.25 -2.67 3.90
CA TRP A 205 -4.92 -2.37 4.41
C TRP A 205 -4.77 -2.49 5.93
N GLN A 206 -5.83 -2.80 6.64
CA GLN A 206 -5.83 -3.11 8.07
C GLN A 206 -6.42 -4.49 8.30
N VAL A 207 -5.88 -5.20 9.28
CA VAL A 207 -6.40 -6.47 9.78
C VAL A 207 -6.84 -6.25 11.21
N ASP A 208 -8.10 -6.56 11.51
CA ASP A 208 -8.60 -6.54 12.88
C ASP A 208 -8.08 -7.77 13.62
N VAL A 209 -7.28 -7.55 14.68
CA VAL A 209 -6.77 -8.61 15.55
C VAL A 209 -7.62 -8.80 16.80
N SER A 210 -8.81 -8.20 16.86
CA SER A 210 -9.70 -8.32 18.02
C SER A 210 -10.00 -9.78 18.36
N GLY A 211 -9.77 -10.16 19.62
CA GLY A 211 -9.96 -11.54 20.08
C GLY A 211 -9.01 -12.57 19.44
N ALA A 212 -8.00 -12.15 18.66
CA ALA A 212 -7.02 -13.07 18.13
C ALA A 212 -6.08 -13.58 19.22
N SER A 213 -5.61 -14.81 19.06
CA SER A 213 -4.79 -15.49 20.05
C SER A 213 -3.33 -15.58 19.60
N VAL A 214 -2.43 -15.38 20.56
CA VAL A 214 -1.01 -15.64 20.45
C VAL A 214 -0.70 -16.84 21.33
N ARG A 215 -0.12 -17.89 20.73
CA ARG A 215 0.33 -19.07 21.44
C ARG A 215 1.80 -18.94 21.82
N VAL A 216 2.13 -19.17 23.08
CA VAL A 216 3.49 -19.15 23.59
C VAL A 216 3.88 -20.56 23.96
N ILE A 217 4.98 -21.08 23.38
CA ILE A 217 5.38 -22.48 23.51
C ILE A 217 6.78 -22.56 24.12
N ASN A 218 6.94 -23.40 25.14
CA ASN A 218 8.25 -23.81 25.62
C ASN A 218 8.87 -24.86 24.68
N ARG A 219 9.97 -24.48 24.02
CA ARG A 219 10.81 -25.37 23.20
C ARG A 219 12.20 -25.59 23.79
N THR A 220 12.42 -25.18 25.03
CA THR A 220 13.67 -25.48 25.73
C THR A 220 13.74 -26.97 26.06
N SER A 221 14.92 -27.47 26.45
CA SER A 221 15.10 -28.87 26.85
C SER A 221 14.68 -29.17 28.30
N VAL A 222 14.18 -28.17 29.04
CA VAL A 222 13.88 -28.26 30.48
C VAL A 222 12.54 -27.60 30.80
N ASN A 223 11.86 -28.10 31.82
CA ASN A 223 10.64 -27.44 32.27
C ASN A 223 11.00 -26.09 32.88
N ILE A 224 10.18 -25.10 32.60
CA ILE A 224 10.32 -23.77 33.16
C ILE A 224 9.41 -23.73 34.39
N ASN A 225 10.01 -23.61 35.57
CA ASN A 225 9.27 -23.38 36.81
C ASN A 225 9.56 -21.97 37.30
N LEU A 226 8.50 -21.15 37.41
CA LEU A 226 8.63 -19.73 37.75
C LEU A 226 8.57 -19.48 39.26
N GLY A 227 8.31 -20.52 40.08
CA GLY A 227 8.21 -20.46 41.54
C GLY A 227 6.97 -19.75 42.08
N SER A 228 6.43 -18.78 41.34
CA SER A 228 5.16 -18.10 41.58
C SER A 228 4.48 -17.76 40.24
N ALA A 229 3.21 -17.38 40.28
CA ALA A 229 2.50 -16.90 39.09
C ALA A 229 3.18 -15.63 38.56
N VAL A 230 3.54 -15.66 37.27
CA VAL A 230 4.06 -14.51 36.52
C VAL A 230 3.05 -14.16 35.43
N SER A 231 2.67 -12.91 35.39
CA SER A 231 1.79 -12.34 34.37
C SER A 231 2.53 -12.20 33.04
N PHE A 232 1.96 -12.70 31.95
CA PHE A 232 2.52 -12.54 30.60
C PHE A 232 1.55 -11.78 29.70
N THR A 233 2.12 -10.92 28.87
CA THR A 233 1.43 -10.18 27.81
C THR A 233 2.22 -10.35 26.51
N ALA A 234 1.56 -10.48 25.37
CA ALA A 234 2.21 -10.36 24.07
C ALA A 234 1.94 -8.95 23.51
N ALA A 235 2.99 -8.33 22.98
CA ALA A 235 2.95 -6.98 22.44
C ALA A 235 3.35 -6.98 20.97
N LEU A 236 2.47 -6.48 20.12
CA LEU A 236 2.73 -6.25 18.70
C LEU A 236 3.24 -4.81 18.51
N LEU A 237 4.45 -4.68 18.00
CA LEU A 237 5.09 -3.40 17.71
C LEU A 237 4.82 -3.02 16.26
N VAL A 238 3.99 -2.01 16.07
CA VAL A 238 3.53 -1.52 14.77
C VAL A 238 4.27 -0.23 14.44
N TYR A 239 5.04 -0.25 13.36
CA TYR A 239 5.70 0.95 12.86
C TYR A 239 4.68 1.88 12.20
N GLN A 240 4.71 3.17 12.54
CA GLN A 240 3.95 4.23 11.88
C GLN A 240 4.90 5.37 11.57
N ASN A 241 5.05 5.74 10.30
CA ASN A 241 5.92 6.85 9.92
C ASN A 241 5.21 8.17 10.26
N ASP A 242 5.54 8.74 11.42
CA ASP A 242 4.99 10.00 11.94
C ASP A 242 6.00 10.72 12.85
N THR A 243 5.77 12.01 13.04
CA THR A 243 6.60 12.97 13.79
C THR A 243 6.74 12.72 15.29
N THR A 244 5.77 12.03 15.92
CA THR A 244 5.66 12.01 17.39
C THR A 244 5.89 10.64 18.03
N SER A 245 5.75 9.56 17.26
CA SER A 245 5.84 8.20 17.80
C SER A 245 5.94 7.17 16.67
N SER A 246 7.15 6.85 16.23
CA SER A 246 7.32 5.93 15.10
C SER A 246 6.83 4.49 15.37
N TRP A 247 6.50 4.16 16.62
CA TRP A 247 6.03 2.84 17.04
C TRP A 247 4.79 2.93 17.90
N GLN A 248 3.77 2.17 17.54
CA GLN A 248 2.59 1.90 18.36
C GLN A 248 2.71 0.49 18.96
N THR A 249 2.41 0.35 20.24
CA THR A 249 2.34 -0.96 20.91
C THR A 249 0.89 -1.39 21.04
N VAL A 250 0.59 -2.60 20.59
CA VAL A 250 -0.73 -3.22 20.73
C VAL A 250 -0.57 -4.48 21.57
N GLU A 251 -1.23 -4.52 22.72
CA GLU A 251 -1.02 -5.56 23.73
C GLU A 251 -2.20 -6.52 23.84
N THR A 252 -1.90 -7.76 24.20
CA THR A 252 -2.90 -8.73 24.60
C THR A 252 -3.38 -8.49 26.03
N LEU A 253 -4.45 -9.18 26.40
CA LEU A 253 -4.77 -9.40 27.80
C LEU A 253 -3.63 -10.17 28.49
N THR A 254 -3.51 -9.94 29.79
CA THR A 254 -2.52 -10.59 30.64
C THR A 254 -2.99 -11.99 31.05
N THR A 255 -2.09 -12.96 31.00
CA THR A 255 -2.31 -14.33 31.48
C THR A 255 -1.26 -14.71 32.49
N ASP A 256 -1.67 -15.22 33.65
CA ASP A 256 -0.74 -15.70 34.68
C ASP A 256 -0.30 -17.14 34.42
N VAL A 257 1.01 -17.37 34.49
CA VAL A 257 1.64 -18.68 34.27
C VAL A 257 2.54 -19.01 35.45
N THR A 258 2.48 -20.24 35.95
CA THR A 258 3.33 -20.72 37.07
C THR A 258 4.45 -21.65 36.60
N SER A 259 4.21 -22.38 35.52
CA SER A 259 5.16 -23.34 34.95
C SER A 259 4.81 -23.67 33.49
N LEU A 260 5.81 -24.13 32.74
CA LEU A 260 5.68 -24.63 31.36
C LEU A 260 6.49 -25.91 31.18
N ASP A 261 5.83 -26.97 30.71
CA ASP A 261 6.47 -28.24 30.36
C ASP A 261 7.38 -28.06 29.12
N ASN A 262 8.48 -28.80 29.02
CA ASN A 262 9.30 -28.88 27.81
C ASN A 262 8.68 -29.75 26.70
N GLY A 263 7.55 -30.42 26.98
CA GLY A 263 6.82 -31.25 26.03
C GLY A 263 7.49 -32.59 25.75
N ASN A 264 8.43 -33.03 26.58
CA ASN A 264 9.06 -34.35 26.46
C ASN A 264 8.16 -35.48 26.99
N GLY A 265 7.09 -35.16 27.72
CA GLY A 265 6.13 -36.11 28.28
C GLY A 265 6.71 -37.05 29.35
N LEU A 266 7.87 -36.72 29.92
CA LEU A 266 8.65 -37.54 30.86
C LEU A 266 8.62 -37.00 32.31
N ASP A 267 7.68 -36.12 32.63
CA ASP A 267 7.58 -35.53 33.95
C ASP A 267 7.17 -36.56 35.01
N ASN A 268 8.19 -37.07 35.70
CA ASN A 268 8.09 -37.97 36.84
C ASN A 268 7.36 -37.30 38.00
N ALA A 269 6.16 -37.81 38.33
CA ALA A 269 5.58 -38.03 39.66
C ALA A 269 5.55 -36.91 40.74
N SER A 270 6.09 -35.71 40.49
CA SER A 270 5.94 -34.52 41.35
C SER A 270 5.39 -33.31 40.61
N ALA A 271 5.12 -33.43 39.30
CA ALA A 271 4.31 -32.47 38.55
C ALA A 271 2.89 -32.55 39.10
N ALA A 272 2.55 -31.62 39.99
CA ALA A 272 1.19 -31.42 40.39
C ALA A 272 0.41 -30.92 39.16
N TRP A 273 -0.26 -31.85 38.48
CA TRP A 273 -1.50 -31.64 37.71
C TRP A 273 -1.51 -30.46 36.72
N GLY A 274 -1.28 -30.73 35.43
CA GLY A 274 -1.81 -29.90 34.35
C GLY A 274 -0.86 -28.89 33.69
N GLU A 275 0.45 -29.06 33.82
CA GLU A 275 1.42 -28.21 33.11
C GLU A 275 1.28 -28.44 31.60
N SER A 276 0.95 -27.37 30.87
CA SER A 276 0.89 -27.39 29.41
C SER A 276 2.23 -26.93 28.85
N GLN A 277 2.63 -27.48 27.70
CA GLN A 277 3.81 -27.03 26.97
C GLN A 277 3.66 -25.58 26.48
N ASP A 278 2.41 -25.14 26.36
CA ASP A 278 2.04 -23.84 25.84
C ASP A 278 0.97 -23.15 26.71
N PHE A 279 0.88 -21.84 26.54
CA PHE A 279 -0.23 -21.03 27.00
C PHE A 279 -0.67 -20.06 25.91
N VAL A 280 -1.87 -19.51 26.06
CA VAL A 280 -2.45 -18.58 25.10
C VAL A 280 -2.70 -17.25 25.78
N VAL A 281 -2.31 -16.17 25.09
CA VAL A 281 -2.71 -14.80 25.40
C VAL A 281 -3.54 -14.28 24.24
N THR A 282 -4.54 -13.45 24.52
CA THR A 282 -5.53 -13.04 23.50
C THR A 282 -5.66 -11.53 23.48
N PHE A 283 -5.72 -10.94 22.29
CA PHE A 283 -5.99 -9.52 22.13
C PHE A 283 -7.37 -9.16 22.70
N PRO A 284 -7.52 -7.98 23.33
CA PRO A 284 -8.81 -7.54 23.85
C PRO A 284 -9.87 -7.52 22.74
N THR A 285 -11.12 -7.70 23.13
CA THR A 285 -12.25 -7.57 22.21
C THR A 285 -12.53 -6.09 21.97
N GLY A 286 -12.73 -5.71 20.70
CA GLY A 286 -12.82 -4.31 20.26
C GLY A 286 -11.86 -4.03 19.11
N SER A 287 -12.20 -3.07 18.24
CA SER A 287 -11.47 -2.82 17.00
C SER A 287 -10.00 -2.49 17.28
N THR A 288 -9.13 -3.43 16.92
CA THR A 288 -7.68 -3.30 17.04
C THR A 288 -7.09 -3.57 15.68
N ASN A 289 -7.03 -2.51 14.87
CA ASN A 289 -6.68 -2.60 13.46
C ASN A 289 -5.17 -2.46 13.28
N ILE A 290 -4.54 -3.47 12.70
CA ILE A 290 -3.11 -3.50 12.42
C ILE A 290 -2.89 -3.26 10.92
N PRO A 291 -2.06 -2.28 10.52
CA PRO A 291 -1.75 -2.07 9.10
C PRO A 291 -1.08 -3.30 8.50
N VAL A 292 -1.29 -3.55 7.21
CA VAL A 292 -0.60 -4.60 6.48
C VAL A 292 0.91 -4.35 6.48
N GLY A 293 1.69 -5.43 6.48
CA GLY A 293 3.14 -5.37 6.57
C GLY A 293 3.73 -6.36 7.57
N GLU A 294 5.04 -6.27 7.73
CA GLU A 294 5.78 -7.03 8.74
C GLU A 294 5.86 -6.24 10.05
N HIS A 295 5.51 -6.87 11.17
CA HIS A 295 5.57 -6.31 12.52
C HIS A 295 6.31 -7.25 13.46
N LEU A 296 6.79 -6.73 14.59
CA LEU A 296 7.48 -7.53 15.60
C LEU A 296 6.52 -7.85 16.74
N LEU A 297 6.36 -9.14 17.04
CA LEU A 297 5.64 -9.62 18.20
C LEU A 297 6.63 -9.98 19.29
N VAL A 298 6.40 -9.51 20.52
CA VAL A 298 7.30 -9.63 21.66
C VAL A 298 6.53 -10.19 22.85
N LEU A 299 7.12 -11.14 23.58
CA LEU A 299 6.61 -11.58 24.87
C LEU A 299 7.13 -10.65 25.97
N VAL A 300 6.23 -10.21 26.85
CA VAL A 300 6.51 -9.37 28.00
C VAL A 300 6.09 -10.10 29.27
N ALA A 301 6.98 -10.18 30.26
CA ALA A 301 6.73 -10.78 31.56
C ALA A 301 6.55 -9.69 32.63
N GLY A 302 5.36 -9.59 33.21
CA GLY A 302 5.01 -8.67 34.29
C GLY A 302 5.27 -7.20 33.93
N ASN A 303 5.54 -6.39 34.95
CA ASN A 303 6.00 -5.01 34.80
C ASN A 303 7.53 -4.94 34.73
N ASP A 304 8.17 -5.88 34.03
CA ASP A 304 9.63 -5.91 33.93
C ASP A 304 10.11 -4.72 33.07
N PRO A 305 10.83 -3.75 33.66
CA PRO A 305 11.25 -2.53 32.97
C PRO A 305 12.26 -2.79 31.84
N ASP A 306 12.78 -4.01 31.69
CA ASP A 306 13.74 -4.35 30.64
C ASP A 306 13.14 -5.20 29.48
N LEU A 307 11.84 -5.57 29.54
CA LEU A 307 11.17 -6.52 28.61
C LEU A 307 11.88 -7.86 28.43
N ARG A 308 12.71 -8.17 29.41
CA ARG A 308 13.41 -9.42 29.49
C ARG A 308 12.47 -10.37 30.20
N ASN A 309 12.43 -11.64 29.78
CA ASN A 309 11.77 -12.65 30.58
C ASN A 309 12.66 -12.98 31.80
N ASN A 310 12.80 -12.05 32.75
CA ASN A 310 13.45 -12.34 34.02
C ASN A 310 12.60 -13.42 34.72
N GLY A 311 13.10 -14.66 34.73
CA GLY A 311 12.41 -15.83 35.29
C GLY A 311 12.28 -17.01 34.33
N ILE A 312 12.41 -16.80 33.01
CA ILE A 312 12.48 -17.89 32.03
C ILE A 312 13.95 -18.20 31.74
N GLY A 313 14.59 -19.03 32.57
CA GLY A 313 15.97 -19.49 32.39
C GLY A 313 17.05 -18.62 33.05
N THR A 314 18.33 -18.96 32.79
CA THR A 314 19.51 -18.38 33.48
C THR A 314 20.05 -17.09 32.86
N SER A 315 19.49 -16.63 31.73
CA SER A 315 19.83 -15.34 31.10
C SER A 315 18.58 -14.68 30.56
N PRO A 316 18.36 -13.39 30.82
CA PRO A 316 17.23 -12.67 30.25
C PRO A 316 17.35 -12.59 28.72
N ASN A 317 16.43 -13.25 28.02
CA ASN A 317 16.35 -13.25 26.57
C ASN A 317 15.00 -12.67 26.11
N TYR A 318 15.02 -11.93 25.02
CA TYR A 318 13.82 -11.48 24.33
C TYR A 318 13.20 -12.66 23.58
N VAL A 319 11.92 -12.94 23.83
CA VAL A 319 11.16 -13.91 23.03
C VAL A 319 10.34 -13.13 22.03
N THR A 320 10.76 -13.20 20.76
CA THR A 320 10.16 -12.40 19.68
C THR A 320 9.93 -13.23 18.43
N THR A 321 8.93 -12.85 17.64
CA THR A 321 8.73 -13.39 16.30
C THR A 321 8.29 -12.28 15.35
N ARG A 322 8.56 -12.43 14.05
CA ARG A 322 8.10 -11.50 13.02
C ARG A 322 6.78 -12.00 12.46
N VAL A 323 5.77 -11.15 12.46
CA VAL A 323 4.42 -11.46 12.00
C VAL A 323 4.12 -10.64 10.76
N LYS A 324 3.54 -11.28 9.74
CA LYS A 324 3.21 -10.65 8.45
C LYS A 324 1.71 -10.61 8.25
N PHE A 325 1.18 -9.41 8.05
CA PHE A 325 -0.23 -9.16 7.74
C PHE A 325 -0.37 -8.81 6.27
N TYR A 326 -1.33 -9.44 5.60
CA TYR A 326 -1.56 -9.28 4.17
C TYR A 326 -2.87 -8.53 3.90
N PRO A 327 -2.96 -7.76 2.80
CA PRO A 327 -4.18 -7.12 2.34
C PRO A 327 -5.35 -8.09 2.25
N ARG A 328 -6.48 -7.77 2.90
CA ARG A 328 -7.67 -8.63 3.01
C ARG A 328 -7.39 -10.04 3.56
N GLY A 329 -6.24 -10.22 4.22
CA GLY A 329 -5.86 -11.46 4.88
C GLY A 329 -6.56 -11.58 6.23
N GLY A 330 -6.74 -12.82 6.68
CA GLY A 330 -7.07 -13.08 8.07
C GLY A 330 -5.89 -12.81 9.01
N VAL A 331 -6.14 -12.89 10.30
CA VAL A 331 -5.07 -12.83 11.31
C VAL A 331 -4.16 -14.06 11.13
N PRO A 332 -2.84 -13.87 10.96
CA PRO A 332 -1.90 -14.98 10.85
C PRO A 332 -1.81 -15.78 12.16
N ASP A 333 -1.36 -17.03 12.09
CA ASP A 333 -1.01 -17.78 13.30
C ASP A 333 0.17 -17.11 14.01
N MET A 334 -0.06 -16.66 15.24
CA MET A 334 0.93 -15.95 16.04
C MET A 334 1.49 -16.90 17.10
N VAL A 335 2.74 -17.32 16.91
CA VAL A 335 3.42 -18.24 17.81
C VAL A 335 4.75 -17.66 18.28
N LEU A 336 4.90 -17.59 19.60
CA LEU A 336 6.15 -17.21 20.27
C LEU A 336 6.80 -18.47 20.84
N GLU A 337 8.08 -18.66 20.56
CA GLU A 337 8.82 -19.84 21.01
C GLU A 337 9.91 -19.43 22.00
N ILE A 338 9.86 -20.00 23.20
CA ILE A 338 10.92 -19.89 24.18
C ILE A 338 11.97 -20.95 23.84
N ARG A 339 13.23 -20.53 23.66
CA ARG A 339 14.34 -21.39 23.25
C ARG A 339 15.50 -21.28 24.22
#